data_AF-A0A661K7V7-F1
#
_entry.id   AF-A0A661K7V7-F1
#
_cell.length_a   1.000
_cell.length_b   1.000
_cell.length_c   1.000
_cell.angle_alpha   90.00
_cell.angle_beta   90.00
_cell.angle_gamma   90.00
#
_symmetry.space_group_name_H-M   'P 1'
#
loop_
_entity.id
_entity.type
_entity.pdbx_description
1 polymer ?
#
loop_
_entity_poly.entity_id
_entity_poly.type
_entity_poly.pdbx_seq_one_letter_code
_entity_poly.pdbx_strand_id
1 'polypeptide(L)'
;MKERLSKIKESFLLFAKGLRERSTSALEAELKELENAFALILLGALTGMPAPPSYLGIKLLPFLEREIRIMICRSESLGDIFADWFDILDFG
;
A
#
# COMPACT_ATOMS: atom_id res chain seq x y z
N MET A 1 26.87 37.87 -6.87
CA MET A 1 26.56 37.68 -5.43
C MET A 1 25.12 37.19 -5.19
N LYS A 2 24.09 37.76 -5.86
CA LYS A 2 22.68 37.32 -5.73
C LYS A 2 22.42 35.84 -6.06
N GLU A 3 23.13 35.28 -7.03
CA GLU A 3 22.97 33.90 -7.50
C GLU A 3 23.49 32.83 -6.52
N ARG A 4 24.42 33.20 -5.63
CA ARG A 4 24.88 32.30 -4.55
C ARG A 4 23.92 32.30 -3.35
N LEU A 5 23.25 33.42 -3.11
CA LEU A 5 22.22 33.55 -2.08
C LEU A 5 20.96 32.75 -2.39
N SER A 6 20.56 32.66 -3.67
CA SER A 6 19.42 31.83 -4.08
C SER A 6 19.71 30.34 -3.88
N LYS A 7 20.90 29.87 -4.29
CA LYS A 7 21.31 28.47 -4.11
C LYS A 7 21.37 28.05 -2.64
N ILE A 8 21.86 28.92 -1.75
CA ILE A 8 21.89 28.63 -0.31
C ILE A 8 20.47 28.51 0.26
N LYS A 9 19.55 29.40 -0.16
CA LYS A 9 18.14 29.30 0.25
C LYS A 9 17.49 28.03 -0.27
N GLU A 10 17.72 27.66 -1.52
CA GLU A 10 17.22 26.41 -2.11
C GLU A 10 17.73 25.18 -1.37
N SER A 11 19.04 25.12 -1.09
CA SER A 11 19.63 24.03 -0.32
C SER A 11 19.06 23.94 1.10
N PHE A 12 18.82 25.08 1.76
CA PHE A 12 18.22 25.09 3.10
C PHE A 12 16.75 24.63 3.08
N LEU A 13 16.02 24.98 2.02
CA LEU A 13 14.60 24.62 1.85
C LEU A 13 14.46 23.12 1.53
N LEU A 14 15.35 22.57 0.70
CA LEU A 14 15.46 21.13 0.45
C LEU A 14 15.85 20.36 1.70
N PHE A 15 16.78 20.89 2.50
CA PHE A 15 17.17 20.29 3.77
C PHE A 15 16.02 20.26 4.78
N ALA A 16 15.29 21.39 4.94
CA ALA A 16 14.11 21.45 5.80
C ALA A 16 13.00 20.49 5.33
N LYS A 17 12.79 20.37 4.02
CA LYS A 17 11.84 19.42 3.43
C LYS A 17 12.25 17.97 3.73
N GLY A 18 13.51 17.61 3.51
CA GLY A 18 14.02 16.26 3.77
C GLY A 18 13.98 15.88 5.26
N LEU A 19 14.18 16.84 6.15
CA LEU A 19 14.06 16.61 7.59
C LEU A 19 12.60 16.30 7.98
N ARG A 20 11.65 17.05 7.42
CA ARG A 20 10.21 16.81 7.63
C ARG A 20 9.77 15.46 7.06
N GLU A 21 10.20 15.12 5.85
CA GLU A 21 9.94 13.83 5.22
C GLU A 21 10.48 12.66 6.04
N ARG A 22 11.71 12.76 6.56
CA ARG A 22 12.26 11.71 7.42
C ARG A 22 11.51 11.55 8.74
N SER A 23 11.03 12.64 9.33
CA SER A 23 10.29 12.58 10.59
C SER A 23 8.90 11.95 10.44
N THR A 24 8.25 12.07 9.28
CA THR A 24 6.92 11.44 9.05
C THR A 24 7.03 10.04 8.47
N SER A 25 8.12 9.72 7.77
CA SER A 25 8.30 8.43 7.10
C SER A 25 8.19 7.22 8.04
N ALA A 26 8.63 7.32 9.29
CA ALA A 26 8.51 6.23 10.25
C ALA A 26 7.03 5.95 10.62
N LEU A 27 6.26 7.01 10.89
CA LEU A 27 4.82 6.90 11.20
C LEU A 27 4.02 6.39 10.00
N GLU A 28 4.39 6.79 8.79
CA GLU A 28 3.77 6.28 7.57
C GLU A 28 4.03 4.78 7.37
N ALA A 29 5.22 4.29 7.74
CA ALA A 29 5.54 2.88 7.70
C ALA A 29 4.74 2.09 8.75
N GLU A 30 4.68 2.58 9.99
CA GLU A 30 3.87 1.98 11.06
C GLU A 30 2.38 1.93 10.70
N LEU A 31 1.84 3.01 10.14
CA LEU A 31 0.46 3.07 9.69
C LEU A 31 0.19 1.98 8.63
N LYS A 32 1.09 1.83 7.66
CA LYS A 32 0.98 0.81 6.62
C LYS A 32 1.05 -0.60 7.19
N GLU A 33 1.87 -0.85 8.20
CA GLU A 33 1.93 -2.14 8.90
C GLU A 33 0.61 -2.44 9.63
N LEU A 34 0.02 -1.44 10.28
CA LEU A 34 -1.29 -1.56 10.94
C LEU A 34 -2.43 -1.80 9.94
N GLU A 35 -2.43 -1.12 8.79
CA GLU A 35 -3.40 -1.34 7.71
C GLU A 35 -3.32 -2.79 7.18
N ASN A 36 -2.11 -3.33 7.02
CA ASN A 36 -1.92 -4.73 6.61
C ASN A 36 -2.43 -5.71 7.68
N ALA A 37 -2.12 -5.46 8.96
CA ALA A 37 -2.61 -6.31 10.05
C ALA A 37 -4.14 -6.25 10.17
N PHE A 38 -4.74 -5.08 9.97
CA PHE A 38 -6.18 -4.88 9.94
C PHE A 38 -6.83 -5.67 8.79
N ALA A 39 -6.25 -5.63 7.59
CA ALA A 39 -6.70 -6.43 6.46
C ALA A 39 -6.61 -7.94 6.74
N LEU A 40 -5.53 -8.41 7.38
CA LEU A 40 -5.38 -9.81 7.80
C LEU A 40 -6.42 -10.21 8.85
N ILE A 41 -6.78 -9.34 9.79
CA ILE A 41 -7.83 -9.65 10.76
C ILE A 41 -9.18 -9.74 10.04
N LEU A 42 -9.51 -8.78 9.17
CA LEU A 42 -10.82 -8.72 8.53
C LEU A 42 -11.02 -9.82 7.47
N LEU A 43 -10.00 -10.08 6.67
CA LEU A 43 -10.03 -11.00 5.52
C LEU A 43 -9.28 -12.31 5.77
N GLY A 44 -8.57 -12.47 6.89
CA GLY A 44 -7.82 -13.70 7.21
C GLY A 44 -8.70 -14.92 7.41
N ALA A 45 -10.01 -14.74 7.60
CA ALA A 45 -10.97 -15.82 7.48
C ALA A 45 -10.81 -16.62 6.17
N LEU A 46 -10.46 -15.94 5.07
CA LEU A 46 -10.22 -16.54 3.76
C LEU A 46 -8.93 -17.38 3.72
N THR A 47 -8.01 -17.16 4.65
CA THR A 47 -6.74 -17.89 4.78
C THR A 47 -6.72 -18.85 5.97
N GLY A 48 -7.87 -19.03 6.66
CA GLY A 48 -8.02 -19.95 7.80
C GLY A 48 -7.74 -19.33 9.18
N MET A 49 -7.53 -18.01 9.27
CA MET A 49 -7.43 -17.29 10.55
C MET A 49 -8.82 -17.04 11.15
N PRO A 50 -8.95 -16.92 12.48
CA PRO A 50 -10.23 -16.64 13.12
C PRO A 50 -10.78 -15.28 12.66
N ALA A 51 -11.98 -15.30 12.09
CA ALA A 51 -12.66 -14.10 11.63
C ALA A 51 -13.16 -13.27 12.83
N PRO A 52 -13.14 -11.92 12.75
CA PRO A 52 -13.87 -11.09 13.69
C PRO A 52 -15.37 -11.40 13.60
N PRO A 53 -16.16 -11.13 14.67
CA PRO A 53 -17.61 -11.30 14.62
C PRO A 53 -18.20 -10.58 13.40
N SER A 54 -19.05 -11.26 12.62
CA SER A 54 -19.48 -10.82 11.29
C SER A 54 -20.08 -9.41 11.26
N TYR A 55 -20.82 -9.03 12.30
CA TYR A 55 -21.35 -7.67 12.46
C TYR A 55 -20.26 -6.60 12.52
N LEU A 56 -19.18 -6.89 13.24
CA LEU A 56 -18.01 -6.03 13.37
C LEU A 56 -17.25 -5.96 12.03
N GLY A 57 -17.13 -7.10 11.36
CA GLY A 57 -16.54 -7.20 10.01
C GLY A 57 -17.23 -6.28 9.00
N ILE A 58 -18.56 -6.32 8.93
CA ILE A 58 -19.37 -5.51 8.01
C ILE A 58 -19.25 -4.01 8.29
N LYS A 59 -19.18 -3.61 9.56
CA LYS A 59 -18.99 -2.20 9.92
C LYS A 59 -17.61 -1.66 9.56
N LEU A 60 -16.61 -2.53 9.60
CA LEU A 60 -15.21 -2.18 9.36
C LEU A 60 -14.81 -2.32 7.88
N LEU A 61 -15.58 -3.07 7.09
CA LEU A 61 -15.37 -3.27 5.65
C LEU A 61 -15.18 -1.99 4.83
N PRO A 62 -15.94 -0.89 5.04
CA PRO A 62 -15.74 0.35 4.27
C PRO A 62 -14.34 0.95 4.41
N PHE A 63 -13.64 0.68 5.52
CA PHE A 63 -12.28 1.17 5.74
C PHE A 63 -11.22 0.40 4.93
N LEU A 64 -11.58 -0.73 4.29
CA LEU A 64 -10.73 -1.48 3.36
C LEU A 64 -11.05 -1.23 1.88
N GLU A 65 -11.92 -0.26 1.55
CA GLU A 65 -12.38 -0.06 0.17
C GLU A 65 -11.22 0.12 -0.81
N ARG A 66 -10.21 0.91 -0.42
CA ARG A 66 -9.04 1.20 -1.25
C ARG A 66 -8.22 -0.07 -1.49
N GLU A 67 -7.97 -0.85 -0.46
CA GLU A 67 -7.14 -2.06 -0.50
C GLU A 67 -7.84 -3.14 -1.32
N ILE A 68 -9.15 -3.30 -1.16
CA ILE A 68 -9.98 -4.21 -1.98
C ILE A 68 -9.92 -3.80 -3.45
N ARG A 69 -10.02 -2.50 -3.75
CA ARG A 69 -9.90 -1.99 -5.12
C ARG A 69 -8.52 -2.29 -5.72
N ILE A 70 -7.45 -2.08 -4.96
CA ILE A 70 -6.08 -2.42 -5.39
C ILE A 70 -5.95 -3.93 -5.63
N MET A 71 -6.50 -4.77 -4.75
CA MET A 71 -6.50 -6.23 -4.92
C MET A 71 -7.23 -6.66 -6.19
N ILE A 72 -8.39 -6.08 -6.49
CA ILE A 72 -9.16 -6.38 -7.71
C ILE A 72 -8.37 -5.97 -8.96
N CYS A 73 -7.85 -4.73 -9.01
CA CYS A 73 -7.04 -4.29 -10.16
C CYS A 73 -5.80 -5.15 -10.37
N ARG A 74 -5.15 -5.61 -9.29
CA ARG A 74 -4.04 -6.56 -9.40
C ARG A 74 -4.49 -7.93 -9.89
N SER A 75 -5.64 -8.42 -9.42
CA SER A 75 -6.20 -9.69 -9.88
C SER A 75 -6.50 -9.68 -11.37
N GLU A 76 -7.00 -8.57 -11.92
CA GLU A 76 -7.22 -8.43 -13.36
C GLU A 76 -5.90 -8.58 -14.13
N SER A 77 -4.83 -7.91 -13.68
CA SER A 77 -3.50 -8.04 -14.30
C SER A 77 -2.88 -9.44 -14.16
N LEU A 78 -3.28 -10.23 -13.16
CA LEU A 78 -2.84 -11.62 -13.02
C LEU A 78 -3.48 -12.50 -14.09
N GLY A 79 -4.68 -12.18 -14.57
CA GLY A 79 -5.35 -12.91 -15.65
C GLY A 79 -4.47 -12.98 -16.91
N ASP A 80 -3.86 -11.86 -17.28
CA ASP A 80 -2.95 -11.77 -18.43
C ASP A 80 -1.68 -12.60 -18.22
N ILE A 81 -1.09 -12.53 -17.01
CA ILE A 81 0.12 -13.30 -16.67
C ILE A 81 -0.16 -14.81 -16.67
N PHE A 82 -1.33 -15.22 -16.15
CA PHE A 82 -1.75 -16.62 -16.19
C PHE A 82 -2.03 -17.07 -17.61
N ALA A 83 -2.64 -16.24 -18.46
CA ALA A 83 -2.84 -16.55 -19.88
C ALA A 83 -1.50 -16.79 -20.58
N ASP A 84 -0.51 -15.91 -20.41
CA ASP A 84 0.84 -16.09 -20.95
C ASP A 84 1.50 -17.38 -20.40
N TRP A 85 1.34 -17.67 -19.11
CA TRP A 85 1.85 -18.92 -18.52
C TRP A 85 1.15 -20.16 -19.07
N PHE A 86 -0.17 -20.11 -19.28
CA PHE A 86 -0.92 -21.20 -19.88
C PHE A 86 -0.53 -21.38 -21.36
N ASP A 87 -0.31 -20.30 -22.12
CA ASP A 87 0.20 -20.35 -23.49
C ASP A 87 1.62 -20.93 -23.57
N ILE A 88 2.48 -20.62 -22.59
CA ILE A 88 3.83 -21.21 -22.46
C ILE A 88 3.74 -22.67 -21.99
N LEU A 89 2.79 -23.03 -21.13
CA LEU A 89 2.59 -24.42 -20.71
C LEU A 89 1.92 -25.27 -21.79
N ASP A 90 1.21 -24.65 -22.74
CA ASP A 90 0.61 -25.27 -23.93
C ASP A 90 1.65 -25.56 -25.03
N PHE A 91 2.87 -25.94 -24.64
CA PHE A 91 3.78 -26.67 -25.53
C PHE A 91 3.23 -28.10 -25.76
N GLY A 92 2.15 -28.23 -26.53
CA GLY A 92 1.64 -29.47 -27.11
C GLY A 92 0.36 -30.04 -26.49
#